data_AF-A0AAV0BBG4-F1
#
_entry.id   AF-A0AAV0BBG4-F1
#
_cell.length_a   1.000
_cell.length_b   1.000
_cell.length_c   1.000
_cell.angle_alpha   90.00
_cell.angle_beta   90.00
_cell.angle_gamma   90.00
#
_symmetry.space_group_name_H-M   'P 1'
#
loop_
_entity.id
_entity.type
_entity.pdbx_description
1 polymer ?
#
loop_
_entity_poly.entity_id
_entity_poly.type
_entity_poly.pdbx_seq_one_letter_code
_entity_poly.pdbx_strand_id
1 'polypeptide(L)' 'HRYQCLEVGCGKTFSRPSSLKIHSYSHTGQKPFKCMRCDRAFSVQSNLKRH' A
#
# COMPACT_ATOMS: atom_id res chain seq x y z
N HIS A 1 18.52 -2.78 -7.87
CA HIS A 1 18.33 -1.92 -6.68
C HIS A 1 17.19 -2.45 -5.83
N ARG A 2 17.40 -2.64 -4.52
CA ARG A 2 16.36 -3.02 -3.56
C ARG A 2 15.85 -1.76 -2.85
N TYR A 3 14.54 -1.67 -2.65
CA TYR A 3 13.88 -0.56 -1.95
C TYR A 3 13.54 -1.01 -0.53
N GLN A 4 14.16 -0.40 0.48
CA GLN A 4 13.97 -0.77 1.88
C GLN A 4 12.91 0.11 2.55
N CYS A 5 12.09 -0.51 3.40
CA CYS A 5 11.18 0.22 4.28
C CYS A 5 11.98 0.85 5.43
N LEU A 6 11.77 2.15 5.63
CA LEU A 6 12.49 2.95 6.63
C LEU A 6 11.77 3.01 7.98
N GLU A 7 10.60 2.40 8.11
CA GLU A 7 9.88 2.32 9.39
C GLU A 7 10.67 1.48 10.39
N VAL A 8 10.80 2.02 11.61
CA VAL A 8 11.54 1.39 12.70
C VAL A 8 10.92 0.02 13.01
N GLY A 9 11.75 -1.03 12.97
CA GLY A 9 11.33 -2.40 13.23
C GLY A 9 10.67 -3.14 12.04
N CYS A 10 10.48 -2.49 10.88
CA CYS A 10 9.87 -3.18 9.73
C CYS A 10 10.85 -4.07 8.96
N GLY A 11 12.04 -3.55 8.62
CA GLY A 11 13.12 -4.30 7.92
C GLY A 11 12.78 -4.85 6.53
N LYS A 12 11.59 -4.61 5.97
CA LYS A 12 11.15 -5.18 4.70
C LYS A 12 11.84 -4.53 3.50
N THR A 13 12.12 -5.32 2.48
CA THR A 13 12.71 -4.86 1.21
C THR A 13 11.89 -5.30 0.02
N PHE A 14 11.89 -4.49 -1.04
CA PHE A 14 11.07 -4.67 -2.23
C PHE A 14 11.92 -4.53 -3.50
N SER A 15 11.54 -5.25 -4.55
CA SER A 15 12.18 -5.16 -5.87
C SER A 15 11.70 -3.95 -6.68
N ARG A 16 10.58 -3.33 -6.29
CA ARG A 16 9.95 -2.21 -7.01
C ARG A 16 9.58 -1.08 -6.03
N PRO A 17 9.70 0.19 -6.46
CA PRO A 17 9.34 1.33 -5.62
C PRO A 17 7.83 1.40 -5.37
N SER A 18 7.01 0.99 -6.35
CA SER A 18 5.56 0.92 -6.20
C SER A 18 5.13 -0.06 -5.11
N SER A 19 5.82 -1.21 -5.00
CA SER A 19 5.59 -2.18 -3.93
C SER A 19 5.95 -1.62 -2.55
N LEU A 20 7.06 -0.88 -2.43
CA LEU A 20 7.42 -0.18 -1.19
C LEU A 20 6.37 0.89 -0.82
N LYS A 21 5.91 1.68 -1.80
CA LYS A 21 4.89 2.71 -1.58
C LYS A 21 3.55 2.13 -1.13
N ILE A 22 3.12 1.04 -1.76
CA ILE A 22 1.90 0.34 -1.33
C ILE A 22 2.08 -0.25 0.07
N HIS A 23 3.25 -0.80 0.37
CA HIS A 23 3.56 -1.31 1.69
C HIS A 23 3.53 -0.21 2.77
N SER A 24 4.00 1.01 2.51
CA SER A 24 3.97 2.06 3.53
C SER A 24 2.56 2.41 4.01
N TYR A 25 1.54 2.18 3.19
CA TYR A 25 0.13 2.31 3.59
C TYR A 25 -0.29 1.32 4.68
N SER A 26 0.43 0.19 4.87
CA SER A 26 0.18 -0.71 6.01
C SER A 26 0.58 -0.10 7.35
N HIS A 27 1.51 0.86 7.33
CA HIS A 27 1.99 1.55 8.54
C HIS A 27 1.12 2.77 8.85
N THR A 28 0.78 3.55 7.82
CA THR A 28 -0.03 4.76 7.98
C THR A 28 -1.54 4.50 8.03
N GLY A 29 -1.98 3.30 7.64
CA GLY A 29 -3.39 2.96 7.48
C GLY A 29 -4.08 3.65 6.29
N GLN A 30 -3.34 4.37 5.45
CA GLN A 30 -3.89 5.09 4.31
C GLN A 30 -4.55 4.13 3.30
N LYS A 31 -5.73 4.51 2.83
CA LYS A 31 -6.49 3.76 1.81
C LYS A 31 -6.96 4.72 0.72
N PRO A 32 -6.07 5.14 -0.19
CA PRO A 32 -6.36 6.18 -1.17
C PRO A 32 -7.41 5.78 -2.21
N PHE A 33 -7.69 4.48 -2.36
CA PHE A 33 -8.61 3.98 -3.37
C PHE A 33 -9.99 3.74 -2.75
N LYS A 34 -10.86 4.76 -2.75
CA LYS A 34 -12.24 4.66 -2.26
C LYS A 34 -13.17 4.15 -3.36
N CYS A 35 -14.08 3.25 -3.01
CA CYS A 35 -15.20 2.87 -3.88
C CYS A 35 -16.20 4.02 -3.93
N MET A 36 -16.74 4.34 -5.11
CA MET A 36 -17.75 5.40 -5.24
C MET A 36 -19.18 4.89 -4.95
N ARG A 37 -19.37 3.57 -4.94
CA ARG A 37 -20.69 2.93 -4.72
C ARG A 37 -20.91 2.53 -3.27
N CYS A 38 -19.86 2.45 -2.46
CA CYS A 38 -19.92 2.09 -1.04
C CYS A 38 -18.77 2.76 -0.28
N ASP A 39 -18.80 2.76 1.05
CA ASP A 39 -17.76 3.42 1.86
C ASP A 39 -16.45 2.63 2.04
N ARG A 40 -16.26 1.53 1.29
CA ARG A 40 -15.02 0.76 1.37
C ARG A 40 -13.88 1.49 0.67
N ALA A 41 -12.71 1.46 1.31
CA ALA A 41 -11.47 1.98 0.76
C ALA A 41 -10.37 0.91 0.79
N PHE A 42 -9.42 1.00 -0.14
CA PHE A 42 -8.35 0.04 -0.35
C PHE A 42 -6.99 0.73 -0.44
N SER A 43 -5.94 0.05 0.01
CA SER A 43 -4.55 0.49 -0.13
C SER A 43 -3.95 0.17 -1.51
N VAL A 44 -4.61 -0.70 -2.29
CA VAL A 44 -4.16 -1.16 -3.61
C VAL A 44 -5.28 -1.01 -4.64
N GLN A 45 -4.97 -0.41 -5.80
CA GLN A 45 -5.94 -0.19 -6.86
C GLN A 45 -6.53 -1.51 -7.42
N SER A 46 -5.72 -2.56 -7.57
CA SER A 46 -6.21 -3.85 -8.06
C SER A 46 -7.24 -4.48 -7.09
N ASN A 47 -7.11 -4.23 -5.79
CA ASN A 47 -8.11 -4.65 -4.82
C ASN A 47 -9.43 -3.90 -4.99
N LEU A 48 -9.39 -2.57 -5.24
CA LEU A 48 -10.61 -1.82 -5.59
C LEU A 48 -11.24 -2.30 -6.89
N LYS A 49 -10.44 -2.63 -7.92
CA LYS A 49 -10.96 -3.11 -9.21
C LYS A 49 -11.66 -4.47 -9.12
N ARG A 50 -11.20 -5.33 -8.20
CA ARG A 50 -11.78 -6.66 -7.97
C ARG A 50 -12.96 -6.63 -7.00
N HIS A 51 -13.01 -5.63 -6.12
CA HIS A 51 -14.07 -5.42 -5.15
C HIS A 51 -15.41 -5.18 -5.83
#